data_AF-A0A199UDV0-F1
#
_entry.id   AF-A0A199UDV0-F1
#
_cell.length_a   1.000
_cell.length_b   1.000
_cell.length_c   1.000
_cell.angle_alpha   90.00
_cell.angle_beta   90.00
_cell.angle_gamma   90.00
#
_symmetry.space_group_name_H-M   'P 1'
#
loop_
_entity.id
_entity.type
_entity.pdbx_description
1 polymer ?
#
loop_
_entity_poly.entity_id
_entity_poly.type
_entity_poly.pdbx_seq_one_letter_code
_entity_poly.pdbx_strand_id
1 'polypeptide(L)'
;GDTGVVRCRSSTTNSFCTLTFDANPTLAKAQQLLLDPQERDYILNQVSAAKEELRLKRKKELKKDNASKIKALVDEGKYEVQYEQSEEFQQQLKIKVREILTEQEWRRRKMQMRISEEEGRLKKDEEETKEMMKRKREHEEQWEETRDRRGKKGEIKPPKLKTEDPNKSYVQRPLTCRVTKRQIRSLRLLNS
;
A
#
# COMPACT_ATOMS: atom_id res chain seq x y z
N GLY A 1 -39.09 3.65 3.85
CA GLY A 1 -40.36 3.41 4.56
C GLY A 1 -40.38 1.94 4.83
N ASP A 2 -39.78 1.54 5.94
CA ASP A 2 -39.61 0.13 6.29
C ASP A 2 -40.69 -0.24 7.30
N THR A 3 -41.51 -1.19 6.89
CA THR A 3 -42.58 -1.78 7.68
C THR A 3 -42.00 -2.52 8.88
N GLY A 4 -42.03 -1.89 10.06
CA GLY A 4 -41.73 -2.54 11.32
C GLY A 4 -42.82 -3.55 11.69
N VAL A 5 -42.44 -4.81 11.86
CA VAL A 5 -43.32 -5.86 12.41
C VAL A 5 -43.46 -5.62 13.91
N VAL A 6 -44.62 -5.13 14.32
CA VAL A 6 -45.00 -4.98 15.74
C VAL A 6 -45.38 -6.35 16.28
N ARG A 7 -44.55 -6.92 17.16
CA ARG A 7 -44.87 -8.16 17.86
C ARG A 7 -45.25 -7.84 19.31
N CYS A 8 -46.54 -7.58 19.54
CA CYS A 8 -47.09 -7.47 20.89
C CYS A 8 -47.23 -8.87 21.49
N ARG A 9 -46.40 -9.21 22.48
CA ARG A 9 -46.71 -10.31 23.42
C ARG A 9 -47.45 -9.72 24.61
N SER A 10 -48.72 -10.05 24.74
CA SER A 10 -49.54 -9.77 25.90
C SER A 10 -49.18 -10.73 27.04
N SER A 11 -48.56 -10.19 28.09
CA SER A 11 -48.55 -10.83 29.42
C SER A 11 -48.32 -9.74 30.47
N THR A 12 -49.42 -9.29 31.05
CA THR A 12 -49.61 -9.02 32.48
C THR A 12 -48.45 -8.36 33.27
N THR A 13 -48.76 -7.16 33.78
CA THR A 13 -48.12 -6.35 34.85
C THR A 13 -46.85 -5.56 34.50
N ASN A 14 -46.99 -4.23 34.65
CA ASN A 14 -45.97 -3.18 34.50
C ASN A 14 -45.17 -3.19 33.20
N SER A 15 -45.85 -2.78 32.12
CA SER A 15 -45.20 -2.34 30.89
C SER A 15 -44.53 -0.98 31.10
N PHE A 16 -43.39 -0.97 31.79
CA PHE A 16 -42.37 0.01 31.47
C PHE A 16 -41.88 -0.38 30.07
N CYS A 17 -42.47 0.24 29.04
CA CYS A 17 -41.96 0.16 27.68
C CYS A 17 -40.57 0.80 27.69
N THR A 18 -39.54 0.05 28.04
CA THR A 18 -38.18 0.39 27.68
C THR A 18 -38.14 0.27 26.17
N LEU A 19 -38.38 1.40 25.49
CA LEU A 19 -37.93 1.62 24.13
C LEU A 19 -36.43 1.33 24.17
N THR A 20 -36.02 0.10 23.83
CA THR A 20 -34.64 -0.20 23.53
C THR A 20 -34.38 0.51 22.22
N PHE A 21 -34.00 1.79 22.33
CA PHE A 21 -33.45 2.59 21.25
C PHE A 21 -32.27 1.77 20.74
N ASP A 22 -32.44 1.17 19.56
CA ASP A 22 -31.42 0.32 18.94
C ASP A 22 -30.11 1.10 18.94
N ALA A 23 -29.21 0.70 19.83
CA ALA A 23 -27.98 1.41 20.08
C ALA A 23 -27.14 1.29 18.81
N ASN A 24 -27.03 2.39 18.06
CA ASN A 24 -26.22 2.41 16.85
C ASN A 24 -24.78 2.01 17.25
N PRO A 25 -24.26 0.85 16.81
CA PRO A 25 -22.98 0.33 17.27
C PRO A 25 -21.82 1.26 16.88
N THR A 26 -21.99 2.09 15.85
CA THR A 26 -21.01 3.11 15.47
C THR A 26 -20.95 4.26 16.47
N LEU A 27 -22.10 4.69 17.00
CA LEU A 27 -22.19 5.73 18.02
C LEU A 27 -21.57 5.25 19.34
N ALA A 28 -21.88 4.01 19.75
CA ALA A 28 -21.31 3.43 20.96
C ALA A 28 -19.77 3.32 20.87
N LYS A 29 -19.24 2.89 19.71
CA LYS A 29 -17.79 2.86 19.46
C LYS A 29 -17.18 4.26 19.46
N ALA A 30 -17.85 5.25 18.87
CA ALA A 30 -17.37 6.63 18.88
C ALA A 30 -17.32 7.19 20.31
N GLN A 31 -18.31 6.91 21.14
CA GLN A 31 -18.31 7.29 22.56
C GLN A 31 -17.16 6.64 23.32
N GLN A 32 -16.87 5.37 23.04
CA GLN A 32 -15.74 4.67 23.65
C GLN A 32 -14.39 5.32 23.26
N LEU A 33 -14.20 5.64 21.98
CA LEU A 33 -12.97 6.28 21.49
C LEU A 33 -12.75 7.67 22.10
N LEU A 34 -13.81 8.38 22.49
CA LEU A 34 -13.70 9.69 23.14
C LEU A 34 -13.26 9.60 24.61
N LEU A 35 -13.33 8.41 25.23
CA LEU A 35 -12.79 8.20 26.58
C LEU A 35 -11.26 8.16 26.55
N ASP A 36 -10.67 7.74 25.43
CA ASP A 36 -9.23 7.67 25.27
C ASP A 36 -8.66 9.09 25.06
N PRO A 37 -7.74 9.56 25.93
CA PRO A 37 -7.23 10.92 25.86
C PRO A 37 -6.46 11.21 24.56
N GLN A 38 -5.75 10.21 24.03
CA GLN A 38 -4.97 10.36 22.79
C GLN A 38 -5.86 10.60 21.57
N GLU A 39 -6.93 9.81 21.43
CA GLU A 39 -7.90 9.94 20.33
C GLU A 39 -8.68 11.25 20.45
N ARG A 40 -9.04 11.63 21.68
CA ARG A 40 -9.66 12.92 21.97
C ARG A 40 -8.76 14.07 21.54
N ASP A 41 -7.49 14.06 21.92
CA ASP A 41 -6.53 15.13 21.58
C ASP A 41 -6.31 15.19 20.07
N TYR A 42 -6.24 14.04 19.39
CA TYR A 42 -6.18 13.99 17.94
C TYR A 42 -7.38 14.67 17.28
N ILE A 43 -8.62 14.37 17.71
CA ILE A 43 -9.83 15.01 17.19
C ILE A 43 -9.83 16.51 17.48
N LEU A 44 -9.42 16.93 18.69
CA LEU A 44 -9.30 18.34 19.06
C LEU A 44 -8.30 19.08 18.16
N ASN A 45 -7.17 18.45 17.81
CA ASN A 45 -6.20 18.98 16.87
C ASN A 45 -6.77 19.13 15.45
N GLN A 46 -7.63 18.20 15.00
CA GLN A 46 -8.30 18.36 13.71
C GLN A 46 -9.32 19.50 13.72
N VAL A 47 -10.04 19.67 14.82
CA VAL A 47 -10.99 20.77 15.00
C VAL A 47 -10.26 22.11 15.06
N SER A 48 -9.12 22.20 15.74
CA SER A 48 -8.32 23.43 15.79
C SER A 48 -7.75 23.78 14.40
N ALA A 49 -7.21 22.80 13.67
CA ALA A 49 -6.74 22.99 12.30
C ALA A 49 -7.87 23.51 11.37
N ALA A 50 -9.06 22.93 11.47
CA ALA A 50 -10.24 23.38 10.71
C ALA A 50 -10.64 24.83 11.06
N LYS A 51 -10.58 25.21 12.34
CA LYS A 51 -10.84 26.58 12.79
C LYS A 51 -9.82 27.56 12.23
N GLU A 52 -8.54 27.21 12.25
CA GLU A 52 -7.47 28.04 11.69
C GLU A 52 -7.62 28.26 10.19
N GLU A 53 -7.99 27.22 9.43
CA GLU A 53 -8.28 27.38 8.00
C GLU A 53 -9.43 28.34 7.72
N LEU A 54 -10.51 28.28 8.51
CA LEU A 54 -11.64 29.21 8.35
C LEU A 54 -11.24 30.64 8.74
N ARG A 55 -10.45 30.82 9.80
CA ARG A 55 -9.87 32.13 10.14
C ARG A 55 -8.99 32.66 9.01
N LEU A 56 -8.18 31.81 8.38
CA LEU A 56 -7.35 32.20 7.23
C LEU A 56 -8.19 32.58 6.01
N LYS A 57 -9.29 31.87 5.73
CA LYS A 57 -10.23 32.22 4.65
C LYS A 57 -10.85 33.60 4.88
N ARG A 58 -11.36 33.86 6.08
CA ARG A 58 -11.89 35.18 6.44
C ARG A 58 -10.83 36.28 6.39
N LYS A 59 -9.61 36.02 6.87
CA LYS A 59 -8.49 36.98 6.73
C LYS A 59 -8.15 37.28 5.27
N LYS A 60 -8.28 36.32 4.37
CA LYS A 60 -8.09 36.54 2.92
C LYS A 60 -9.23 37.37 2.31
N GLU A 61 -10.46 37.17 2.76
CA GLU A 61 -11.62 37.97 2.33
C GLU A 61 -11.53 39.42 2.82
N LEU A 62 -11.18 39.63 4.09
CA LEU A 62 -10.96 40.97 4.66
C LEU A 62 -9.80 41.73 4.01
N LYS A 63 -8.83 41.04 3.41
CA LYS A 63 -7.78 41.68 2.60
C LYS A 63 -8.28 42.17 1.24
N LYS A 64 -9.35 41.57 0.69
CA LYS A 64 -9.92 41.95 -0.61
C LYS A 64 -10.87 43.14 -0.46
N ASP A 65 -11.61 43.22 0.64
CA ASP A 65 -12.62 44.26 0.85
C ASP A 65 -12.11 45.41 1.73
N ASN A 66 -11.77 46.54 1.10
CA ASN A 66 -11.28 47.73 1.81
C ASN A 66 -12.31 48.31 2.81
N ALA A 67 -13.61 48.25 2.50
CA ALA A 67 -14.67 48.73 3.38
C ALA A 67 -14.83 47.87 4.64
N SER A 68 -14.75 46.55 4.50
CA SER A 68 -14.81 45.60 5.61
C SER A 68 -13.54 45.66 6.47
N LYS A 69 -12.38 45.94 5.86
CA LYS A 69 -11.12 46.19 6.58
C LYS A 69 -11.19 47.43 7.46
N ILE A 70 -11.82 48.51 6.98
CA ILE A 70 -12.03 49.73 7.78
C ILE A 70 -12.97 49.46 8.96
N LYS A 71 -14.08 48.73 8.75
CA LYS A 71 -14.98 48.34 9.85
C LYS A 71 -14.29 47.44 10.88
N ALA A 72 -13.49 46.47 10.44
CA ALA A 72 -12.74 45.59 11.33
C ALA A 72 -11.66 46.33 12.16
N LEU A 73 -11.05 47.38 11.60
CA LEU A 73 -10.10 48.23 12.31
C LEU A 73 -10.76 49.10 13.40
N VAL A 74 -12.02 49.51 13.18
CA VAL A 74 -12.76 50.38 14.10
C VAL A 74 -13.26 49.63 15.34
N ASP A 75 -13.59 48.34 15.22
CA ASP A 75 -14.23 47.57 16.29
C ASP A 75 -13.28 46.72 17.16
N GLU A 76 -11.97 46.99 17.14
CA GLU A 76 -10.95 46.44 18.06
C GLU A 76 -11.09 44.93 18.37
N GLY A 77 -11.39 44.10 17.35
CA GLY A 77 -11.47 42.63 17.49
C GLY A 77 -12.83 42.06 17.96
N LYS A 78 -13.83 42.89 18.27
CA LYS A 78 -15.19 42.41 18.62
C LYS A 78 -15.86 41.65 17.47
N TYR A 79 -15.57 42.05 16.23
CA TYR A 79 -16.11 41.43 15.01
C TYR A 79 -15.59 40.00 14.77
N GLU A 80 -14.38 39.67 15.21
CA GLU A 80 -13.84 38.30 15.06
C GLU A 80 -14.54 37.34 16.03
N VAL A 81 -14.71 37.75 17.28
CA VAL A 81 -15.39 36.94 18.31
C VAL A 81 -16.86 36.70 17.95
N GLN A 82 -17.56 37.73 17.46
CA GLN A 82 -18.95 37.61 17.01
C GLN A 82 -19.11 36.64 15.84
N TYR A 83 -18.12 36.60 14.93
CA TYR A 83 -18.14 35.65 13.84
C TYR A 83 -17.95 34.20 14.30
N GLU A 84 -17.05 33.97 15.24
CA GLU A 84 -16.82 32.63 15.79
C GLU A 84 -18.02 32.08 16.54
N GLN A 85 -18.83 32.99 17.12
CA GLN A 85 -20.08 32.66 17.79
C GLN A 85 -21.26 32.50 16.80
N SER A 86 -21.15 33.04 15.59
CA SER A 86 -22.19 32.94 14.56
C SER A 86 -22.48 31.49 14.18
N GLU A 87 -23.77 31.20 13.94
CA GLU A 87 -24.23 29.86 13.55
C GLU A 87 -23.62 29.41 12.22
N GLU A 88 -23.48 30.34 11.28
CA GLU A 88 -22.87 30.07 9.96
C GLU A 88 -21.45 29.53 10.09
N PHE A 89 -20.65 30.10 11.00
CA PHE A 89 -19.29 29.64 11.25
C PHE A 89 -19.28 28.25 11.87
N GLN A 90 -20.20 27.96 12.79
CA GLN A 90 -20.32 26.63 13.39
C GLN A 90 -20.72 25.57 12.37
N GLN A 91 -21.63 25.89 11.45
CA GLN A 91 -22.03 24.98 10.37
C GLN A 91 -20.86 24.74 9.39
N GLN A 92 -20.17 25.81 8.99
CA GLN A 92 -18.98 25.70 8.13
C GLN A 92 -17.87 24.90 8.81
N LEU A 93 -17.67 25.07 10.12
CA LEU A 93 -16.69 24.31 10.89
C LEU A 93 -17.02 22.82 10.89
N LYS A 94 -18.29 22.45 11.13
CA LYS A 94 -18.74 21.04 11.06
C LYS A 94 -18.46 20.42 9.71
N ILE A 95 -18.73 21.14 8.62
CA ILE A 95 -18.48 20.68 7.26
C ILE A 95 -16.97 20.51 7.03
N LYS A 96 -16.16 21.49 7.41
CA LYS A 96 -14.70 21.42 7.24
C LYS A 96 -14.04 20.31 8.03
N VAL A 97 -14.46 20.09 9.28
CA VAL A 97 -13.97 18.96 10.08
C VAL A 97 -14.31 17.63 9.40
N ARG A 98 -15.52 17.48 8.86
CA ARG A 98 -15.90 16.27 8.11
C ARG A 98 -15.04 16.07 6.86
N GLU A 99 -14.76 17.12 6.11
CA GLU A 99 -13.90 17.05 4.93
C GLU A 99 -12.48 16.62 5.30
N ILE A 100 -11.87 17.24 6.31
CA ILE A 100 -10.50 16.91 6.77
C ILE A 100 -10.42 15.46 7.24
N LEU A 101 -11.38 15.00 8.06
CA LEU A 101 -11.41 13.62 8.53
C LEU A 101 -11.58 12.63 7.37
N THR A 102 -12.45 12.93 6.41
CA THR A 102 -12.66 12.08 5.23
C THR A 102 -11.40 12.01 4.36
N GLU A 103 -10.73 13.14 4.16
CA GLU A 103 -9.52 13.20 3.35
C GLU A 103 -8.34 12.49 4.03
N GLN A 104 -8.22 12.58 5.35
CA GLN A 104 -7.22 11.85 6.12
C GLN A 104 -7.46 10.34 6.07
N GLU A 105 -8.70 9.89 6.25
CA GLU A 105 -9.08 8.48 6.08
C GLU A 105 -8.77 7.98 4.66
N TRP A 106 -9.08 8.79 3.63
CA TRP A 106 -8.75 8.45 2.25
C TRP A 106 -7.24 8.32 2.04
N ARG A 107 -6.44 9.26 2.55
CA ARG A 107 -4.98 9.20 2.50
C ARG A 107 -4.44 7.97 3.21
N ARG A 108 -4.97 7.65 4.40
CA ARG A 108 -4.59 6.46 5.18
C ARG A 108 -4.83 5.19 4.39
N ARG A 109 -6.03 5.01 3.81
CA ARG A 109 -6.36 3.85 2.98
C ARG A 109 -5.49 3.75 1.75
N LYS A 110 -5.26 4.86 1.05
CA LYS A 110 -4.41 4.88 -0.14
C LYS A 110 -2.94 4.59 0.19
N MET A 111 -2.46 5.01 1.35
CA MET A 111 -1.13 4.65 1.83
C MET A 111 -1.07 3.16 2.20
N GLN A 112 -2.06 2.67 2.93
CA GLN A 112 -2.13 1.26 3.32
C GLN A 112 -2.16 0.31 2.12
N MET A 113 -2.90 0.65 1.06
CA MET A 113 -2.89 -0.11 -0.19
C MET A 113 -1.48 -0.18 -0.81
N ARG A 114 -0.75 0.93 -0.82
CA ARG A 114 0.63 0.97 -1.33
C ARG A 114 1.58 0.13 -0.51
N ILE A 115 1.48 0.22 0.83
CA ILE A 115 2.28 -0.60 1.75
C ILE A 115 1.98 -2.08 1.51
N SER A 116 0.71 -2.48 1.44
CA SER A 116 0.33 -3.88 1.24
C SER A 116 0.80 -4.45 -0.11
N GLU A 117 0.86 -3.61 -1.15
CA GLU A 117 1.38 -4.00 -2.47
C GLU A 117 2.89 -4.21 -2.41
N GLU A 118 3.64 -3.30 -1.77
CA GLU A 118 5.08 -3.42 -1.58
C GLU A 118 5.45 -4.60 -0.68
N GLU A 119 4.74 -4.81 0.42
CA GLU A 119 4.89 -5.98 1.29
C GLU A 119 4.61 -7.28 0.53
N GLY A 120 3.61 -7.29 -0.36
CA GLY A 120 3.31 -8.44 -1.23
C GLY A 120 4.44 -8.75 -2.21
N ARG A 121 5.05 -7.73 -2.81
CA ARG A 121 6.22 -7.90 -3.69
C ARG A 121 7.42 -8.44 -2.93
N LEU A 122 7.73 -7.84 -1.77
CA LEU A 122 8.85 -8.26 -0.94
C LEU A 122 8.67 -9.71 -0.45
N LYS A 123 7.45 -10.08 -0.04
CA LYS A 123 7.14 -11.45 0.38
C LYS A 123 7.35 -12.46 -0.74
N LYS A 124 7.02 -12.10 -1.99
CA LYS A 124 7.26 -12.96 -3.15
C LYS A 124 8.76 -13.16 -3.39
N ASP A 125 9.56 -12.10 -3.31
CA ASP A 125 11.01 -12.20 -3.47
C ASP A 125 11.65 -13.02 -2.33
N GLU A 126 11.14 -12.88 -1.10
CA GLU A 126 11.54 -13.71 0.03
C GLU A 126 11.17 -15.19 -0.16
N GLU A 127 9.99 -15.49 -0.69
CA GLU A 127 9.56 -16.85 -1.00
C GLU A 127 10.39 -17.44 -2.13
N GLU A 128 10.65 -16.70 -3.21
CA GLU A 128 11.49 -17.13 -4.32
C GLU A 128 12.94 -17.39 -3.88
N THR A 129 13.50 -16.55 -3.02
CA THR A 129 14.86 -16.78 -2.47
C THR A 129 14.91 -17.98 -1.54
N LYS A 130 13.89 -18.19 -0.69
CA LYS A 130 13.76 -19.40 0.15
C LYS A 130 13.62 -20.65 -0.71
N GLU A 131 12.81 -20.61 -1.76
CA GLU A 131 12.66 -21.70 -2.72
C GLU A 131 13.96 -21.97 -3.48
N MET A 132 14.68 -20.93 -3.91
CA MET A 132 15.98 -21.08 -4.57
C MET A 132 17.01 -21.76 -3.66
N MET A 133 17.04 -21.40 -2.38
CA MET A 133 17.90 -22.06 -1.39
C MET A 133 17.46 -23.50 -1.15
N LYS A 134 16.15 -23.77 -1.11
CA LYS A 134 15.60 -25.12 -0.98
C LYS A 134 15.96 -25.99 -2.19
N ARG A 135 15.78 -25.48 -3.41
CA ARG A 135 16.16 -26.16 -4.67
C ARG A 135 17.66 -26.45 -4.74
N LYS A 136 18.50 -25.51 -4.31
CA LYS A 136 19.95 -25.73 -4.21
C LYS A 136 20.29 -26.83 -3.21
N ARG A 137 19.62 -26.84 -2.05
CA ARG A 137 19.79 -27.88 -1.03
C ARG A 137 19.34 -29.25 -1.54
N GLU A 138 18.16 -29.34 -2.14
CA GLU A 138 17.61 -30.57 -2.73
C GLU A 138 18.52 -31.10 -3.87
N HIS A 139 19.07 -30.22 -4.72
CA HIS A 139 20.02 -30.59 -5.75
C HIS A 139 21.35 -31.12 -5.17
N GLU A 140 21.87 -30.49 -4.11
CA GLU A 140 23.09 -30.94 -3.43
C GLU A 140 22.88 -32.30 -2.74
N GLU A 141 21.73 -32.49 -2.09
CA GLU A 141 21.34 -33.76 -1.48
C GLU A 141 21.23 -34.88 -2.53
N GLN A 142 20.59 -34.62 -3.69
CA GLN A 142 20.56 -35.57 -4.81
C GLN A 142 21.96 -35.86 -5.39
N TRP A 143 22.84 -34.87 -5.39
CA TRP A 143 24.24 -35.04 -5.80
C TRP A 143 24.98 -35.93 -4.80
N GLU A 144 24.89 -35.70 -3.50
CA GLU A 144 25.51 -36.55 -2.48
C GLU A 144 24.90 -37.96 -2.45
N GLU A 145 23.59 -38.13 -2.62
CA GLU A 145 22.97 -39.46 -2.71
C GLU A 145 23.48 -40.26 -3.93
N THR A 146 23.72 -39.57 -5.05
CA THR A 146 24.28 -40.20 -6.25
C THR A 146 25.81 -40.34 -6.19
N ARG A 147 26.48 -39.81 -5.15
CA ARG A 147 27.94 -39.89 -4.97
C ARG A 147 28.44 -41.31 -4.85
N ASP A 148 27.82 -42.13 -4.01
CA ASP A 148 28.23 -43.53 -3.81
C ASP A 148 28.02 -44.38 -5.06
N ARG A 149 26.97 -44.09 -5.84
CA ARG A 149 26.72 -44.72 -7.14
C ARG A 149 27.74 -44.30 -8.21
N ARG A 150 28.32 -43.10 -8.09
CA ARG A 150 29.34 -42.57 -9.02
C ARG A 150 30.76 -42.97 -8.62
N GLY A 151 31.06 -42.98 -7.32
CA GLY A 151 32.36 -43.37 -6.76
C GLY A 151 32.66 -44.87 -6.88
N LYS A 152 31.62 -45.73 -6.94
CA LYS A 152 31.79 -47.18 -7.20
C LYS A 152 32.14 -47.52 -8.67
N LYS A 153 32.24 -46.52 -9.55
CA LYS A 153 32.73 -46.67 -10.93
C LYS A 153 34.20 -46.25 -11.06
N GLY A 154 34.97 -46.43 -9.98
CA GLY A 154 36.39 -46.12 -9.86
C GLY A 154 37.34 -47.34 -9.95
N GLU A 155 36.86 -48.52 -10.31
CA GLU A 155 37.76 -49.50 -10.94
C GLU A 155 38.03 -49.02 -12.36
N ILE A 156 39.27 -48.63 -12.64
CA ILE A 156 39.76 -48.22 -13.95
C ILE A 156 39.57 -49.40 -14.91
N LYS A 157 38.39 -49.51 -15.52
CA LYS A 157 38.22 -50.34 -16.70
C LYS A 157 38.93 -49.63 -17.85
N PRO A 158 39.81 -50.31 -18.60
CA PRO A 158 40.49 -49.71 -19.74
C PRO A 158 39.44 -49.11 -20.69
N PRO A 159 39.75 -47.94 -21.33
CA PRO A 159 38.81 -47.28 -22.21
C PRO A 159 38.29 -48.26 -23.25
N LYS A 160 36.96 -48.43 -23.31
CA LYS A 160 36.35 -49.31 -24.32
C LYS A 160 36.75 -48.80 -25.70
N LEU A 161 37.39 -49.67 -26.48
CA LEU A 161 37.64 -49.47 -27.90
C LEU A 161 36.33 -49.03 -28.56
N LYS A 162 36.34 -47.87 -29.22
CA LYS A 162 35.14 -47.30 -29.85
C LYS A 162 34.73 -48.23 -31.00
N THR A 163 33.72 -49.06 -30.79
CA THR A 163 32.99 -49.69 -31.89
C THR A 163 32.18 -48.59 -32.56
N GLU A 164 32.47 -48.29 -33.82
CA GLU A 164 31.71 -47.31 -34.59
C GLU A 164 30.28 -47.80 -34.77
N ASP A 165 29.35 -47.00 -34.28
CA ASP A 165 27.91 -47.21 -34.33
C ASP A 165 27.43 -46.76 -35.73
N PRO A 166 26.96 -47.67 -36.62
CA PRO A 166 26.65 -47.33 -38.03
C PRO A 166 25.59 -46.24 -38.21
N ASN A 167 24.84 -45.90 -37.16
CA ASN A 167 23.80 -44.88 -37.16
C ASN A 167 24.20 -43.54 -36.50
N LYS A 168 25.47 -43.35 -36.12
CA LYS A 168 26.02 -42.04 -35.77
C LYS A 168 27.04 -41.62 -36.83
N SER A 169 26.55 -41.09 -37.95
CA SER A 169 27.43 -40.38 -38.88
C SER A 169 27.96 -39.13 -38.17
N TYR A 170 29.25 -39.17 -37.84
CA TYR A 170 29.95 -38.01 -37.31
C TYR A 170 30.01 -36.95 -38.41
N VAL A 171 29.06 -36.00 -38.40
CA VAL A 171 29.14 -34.82 -39.26
C VAL A 171 30.28 -33.95 -38.72
N GLN A 172 31.47 -34.10 -39.31
CA GLN A 172 32.58 -33.20 -39.06
C GLN A 172 32.16 -31.77 -39.38
N ARG A 173 32.15 -30.89 -38.38
CA ARG A 173 32.18 -29.45 -38.63
C ARG A 173 33.47 -29.16 -39.40
N PRO A 174 33.42 -28.54 -40.59
CA PRO A 174 34.62 -28.23 -41.33
C PRO A 174 35.49 -27.31 -40.47
N LEU A 175 36.76 -27.69 -40.27
CA LEU A 175 37.78 -26.84 -39.71
C LEU A 175 38.14 -25.80 -40.75
N THR A 176 37.30 -24.78 -40.91
CA THR A 176 37.64 -23.66 -41.76
C THR A 176 38.88 -22.98 -41.16
N CYS A 177 39.86 -22.87 -42.04
CA CYS A 177 41.24 -22.49 -41.78
C CYS A 177 41.35 -21.22 -40.93
N ARG A 178 42.36 -21.19 -40.05
CA ARG A 178 42.87 -19.96 -39.43
C ARG A 178 43.27 -18.98 -40.53
N VAL A 179 42.36 -18.11 -40.95
CA VAL A 179 42.73 -16.90 -41.70
C VAL A 179 43.45 -16.00 -40.70
N THR A 180 44.77 -15.87 -40.86
CA THR A 180 45.54 -14.94 -40.04
C THR A 180 45.07 -13.51 -40.36
N LYS A 181 44.91 -12.66 -39.34
CA LYS A 181 44.43 -11.27 -39.47
C LYS A 181 45.21 -10.41 -40.49
N ARG A 182 46.39 -10.86 -40.94
CA ARG A 182 47.18 -10.20 -41.99
C ARG A 182 46.56 -10.30 -43.39
N GLN A 183 45.87 -11.39 -43.74
CA GLN A 183 45.26 -11.55 -45.07
C GLN A 183 43.95 -10.77 -45.26
N ILE A 184 43.29 -10.36 -44.17
CA ILE A 184 42.06 -9.55 -44.23
C ILE A 184 42.39 -8.09 -44.60
N ARG A 185 43.60 -7.59 -44.27
CA ARG A 185 43.98 -6.20 -44.55
C ARG A 185 44.34 -5.98 -46.02
N SER A 186 44.87 -6.98 -46.73
CA SER A 186 45.17 -6.91 -48.16
C SER A 186 43.90 -6.95 -49.03
N LEU A 187 42.85 -7.65 -48.60
CA LEU A 187 41.58 -7.73 -49.32
C LEU A 187 40.73 -6.45 -49.22
N ARG A 188 41.00 -5.58 -48.23
CA ARG A 188 40.28 -4.31 -48.06
C ARG A 188 40.89 -3.16 -48.87
N LEU A 189 42.09 -3.32 -49.43
CA LEU A 189 42.77 -2.30 -50.27
C LEU A 189 42.61 -2.52 -51.78
N LEU A 190 42.00 -3.62 -52.22
CA LEU A 190 41.73 -3.91 -53.63
C LEU A 190 40.28 -3.61 -54.05
N ASN A 191 39.46 -3.12 -53.13
CA ASN A 191 38.05 -2.75 -53.37
C ASN A 191 37.76 -1.28 -53.00
N SER A 192 38.76 -0.40 -53.15
CA SER A 192 38.58 1.06 -53.17
C SER A 192 39.13 1.62 -54.46
#